data_AF-A0A9N9Z9L2-F1
#
_entry.id   AF-A0A9N9Z9L2-F1
#
_cell.length_a   1.000
_cell.length_b   1.000
_cell.length_c   1.000
_cell.angle_alpha   90.00
_cell.angle_beta   90.00
_cell.angle_gamma   90.00
#
_symmetry.space_group_name_H-M   'P 1'
#
loop_
_entity.id
_entity.type
_entity.pdbx_description
1 polymer ?
#
loop_
_entity_poly.entity_id
_entity_poly.type
_entity_poly.pdbx_seq_one_letter_code
_entity_poly.pdbx_strand_id
1 'polypeptide(L)'
;ARKVAVVLKTPVTEETMCQVKGGILVTPWHPIAGDSDAKAWGFPAYVTQRNVRYTGFVYSVMLQRGDGNPRAHALRVGDVWGVTLGHGLVSGNDSRAHAFFGDYRRVAKAFLGMGIDKAGVVVGAGVERDRRTGVVSGNTSNDISDTTVNNAADITYSRWISQ
;
A
#
# COMPACT_ATOMS: atom_id res chain seq x y z
N ALA A 1 -9.82 -16.67 0.81
CA ALA A 1 -9.15 -15.36 0.65
C ALA A 1 -9.08 -14.67 2.02
N ARG A 2 -7.97 -13.99 2.35
CA ARG A 2 -7.87 -13.20 3.61
C ARG A 2 -8.65 -11.90 3.47
N LYS A 3 -9.37 -11.51 4.52
CA LYS A 3 -10.12 -10.24 4.53
C LYS A 3 -9.16 -9.07 4.70
N VAL A 4 -9.57 -7.90 4.21
CA VAL A 4 -8.89 -6.63 4.50
C VAL A 4 -9.06 -6.30 5.98
N ALA A 5 -7.97 -5.95 6.65
CA ALA A 5 -7.97 -5.45 8.01
C ALA A 5 -8.01 -3.92 8.05
N VAL A 6 -7.14 -3.28 7.27
CA VAL A 6 -7.03 -1.81 7.19
C VAL A 6 -6.65 -1.40 5.77
N VAL A 7 -7.18 -0.26 5.33
CA VAL A 7 -6.73 0.45 4.11
C VAL A 7 -6.05 1.75 4.51
N LEU A 8 -4.79 1.93 4.12
CA LEU A 8 -4.11 3.21 4.18
C LEU A 8 -4.43 4.00 2.91
N LYS A 9 -5.06 5.15 3.07
CA LYS A 9 -5.35 6.11 2.00
C LYS A 9 -4.42 7.31 2.15
N THR A 10 -3.61 7.57 1.14
CA THR A 10 -2.65 8.68 1.16
C THR A 10 -2.98 9.66 0.02
N PRO A 11 -3.38 10.91 0.31
CA PRO A 11 -3.47 11.95 -0.71
C PRO A 11 -2.08 12.25 -1.26
N VAL A 12 -2.00 12.42 -2.57
CA VAL A 12 -0.75 12.74 -3.26
C VAL A 12 -0.98 13.79 -4.35
N THR A 13 0.03 14.60 -4.62
CA THR A 13 0.02 15.64 -5.64
C THR A 13 1.26 15.50 -6.50
N GLU A 14 1.09 15.45 -7.82
CA GLU A 14 2.17 15.30 -8.80
C GLU A 14 3.12 14.12 -8.50
N GLU A 15 2.60 13.06 -7.88
CA GLU A 15 3.37 11.87 -7.51
C GLU A 15 3.80 11.13 -8.77
N THR A 16 5.07 10.70 -8.80
CA THR A 16 5.54 9.83 -9.88
C THR A 16 4.96 8.45 -9.67
N MET A 17 4.17 7.99 -10.64
CA MET A 17 3.63 6.63 -10.66
C MET A 17 4.17 5.87 -11.87
N CYS A 18 4.34 4.57 -11.72
CA CYS A 18 4.70 3.66 -12.78
C CYS A 18 3.43 3.00 -13.33
N GLN A 19 3.23 3.07 -14.64
CA GLN A 19 2.15 2.35 -15.30
C GLN A 19 2.63 0.92 -15.64
N VAL A 20 1.90 -0.07 -15.14
CA VAL A 20 2.18 -1.50 -15.36
C VAL A 20 1.08 -2.15 -16.22
N LYS A 21 1.18 -3.46 -16.45
CA LYS A 21 0.25 -4.22 -17.31
C LYS A 21 -1.22 -3.94 -16.94
N GLY A 22 -2.07 -3.77 -17.96
CA GLY A 22 -3.49 -3.45 -17.76
C GLY A 22 -3.77 -2.00 -17.35
N GLY A 23 -2.77 -1.12 -17.45
CA GLY A 23 -2.93 0.31 -17.17
C GLY A 23 -2.95 0.67 -15.68
N ILE A 24 -2.64 -0.28 -14.81
CA ILE A 24 -2.59 -0.08 -13.36
C ILE A 24 -1.45 0.88 -13.01
N LEU A 25 -1.72 1.83 -12.13
CA LEU A 25 -0.71 2.75 -11.59
C LEU A 25 -0.22 2.24 -10.24
N VAL A 26 1.10 2.12 -10.10
CA VAL A 26 1.75 1.65 -8.87
C VAL A 26 2.88 2.61 -8.54
N THR A 27 3.12 2.89 -7.25
CA THR A 27 4.29 3.71 -6.88
C THR A 27 5.59 2.99 -7.29
N PRO A 28 6.66 3.70 -7.64
CA PRO A 28 7.88 3.10 -8.19
C PRO A 28 8.51 2.04 -7.28
N TRP A 29 8.29 2.18 -5.97
CA TRP A 29 8.93 1.38 -4.91
C TRP A 29 7.98 0.40 -4.23
N HIS A 30 6.77 0.19 -4.74
CA HIS A 30 5.87 -0.83 -4.21
C HIS A 30 6.12 -2.17 -4.93
N PRO A 31 6.58 -3.23 -4.24
CA PRO A 31 6.92 -4.50 -4.88
C PRO A 31 5.73 -5.14 -5.58
N ILE A 32 5.95 -5.56 -6.82
CA ILE A 32 4.96 -6.28 -7.63
C ILE A 32 5.54 -7.57 -8.20
N ALA A 33 4.67 -8.49 -8.62
CA ALA A 33 5.02 -9.59 -9.51
C ALA A 33 4.11 -9.58 -10.75
N GLY A 34 4.72 -9.66 -11.93
CA GLY A 34 4.03 -9.65 -13.22
C GLY A 34 3.60 -11.03 -13.73
N ASP A 35 4.04 -12.10 -13.07
CA ASP A 35 3.69 -13.48 -13.40
C ASP A 35 2.44 -13.97 -12.65
N SER A 36 1.74 -14.98 -13.18
CA SER A 36 0.48 -15.45 -12.60
C SER A 36 0.63 -16.06 -11.19
N ASP A 37 1.82 -16.53 -10.83
CA ASP A 37 2.09 -17.31 -9.61
C ASP A 37 2.83 -16.50 -8.53
N ALA A 38 3.06 -15.21 -8.77
CA ALA A 38 3.83 -14.30 -7.93
C ALA A 38 5.19 -14.88 -7.51
N LYS A 39 5.92 -15.43 -8.48
CA LYS A 39 7.24 -16.06 -8.29
C LYS A 39 8.38 -15.05 -8.36
N ALA A 40 8.27 -14.03 -9.20
CA ALA A 40 9.33 -13.03 -9.41
C ALA A 40 8.86 -11.64 -8.98
N TRP A 41 9.36 -11.18 -7.83
CA TRP A 41 9.05 -9.87 -7.28
C TRP A 41 10.09 -8.83 -7.70
N GLY A 42 9.63 -7.62 -7.99
CA GLY A 42 10.49 -6.49 -8.34
C GLY A 42 9.81 -5.15 -8.14
N PHE A 43 10.57 -4.07 -8.29
CA PHE A 43 10.07 -2.71 -8.18
C PHE A 43 9.65 -2.17 -9.55
N PRO A 44 8.45 -1.55 -9.68
CA PRO A 44 8.01 -0.88 -10.91
C PRO A 44 9.06 0.04 -11.52
N ALA A 45 9.82 0.77 -10.69
CA ALA A 45 10.93 1.64 -11.12
C ALA A 45 11.96 0.94 -12.03
N TYR A 46 12.12 -0.38 -11.90
CA TYR A 46 13.10 -1.18 -12.64
C TYR A 46 12.49 -2.04 -13.74
N VAL A 47 11.18 -2.24 -13.75
CA VAL A 47 10.51 -3.19 -14.67
C VAL A 47 9.62 -2.52 -15.70
N THR A 48 9.30 -1.22 -15.55
CA THR A 48 8.58 -0.44 -16.56
C THR A 48 9.31 0.86 -16.88
N GLN A 49 9.16 1.33 -18.12
CA GLN A 49 9.70 2.60 -18.59
C GLN A 49 8.64 3.72 -18.61
N ARG A 50 7.37 3.40 -18.33
CA ARG A 50 6.27 4.35 -18.44
C ARG A 50 5.92 4.95 -17.09
N ASN A 51 6.36 6.19 -16.89
CA ASN A 51 6.03 6.99 -15.71
C ASN A 51 4.97 8.04 -16.04
N VAL A 52 4.10 8.34 -15.07
CA VAL A 52 3.07 9.37 -15.14
C VAL A 52 3.10 10.23 -13.88
N ARG A 53 2.66 11.49 -14.00
CA ARG A 53 2.35 12.35 -12.85
C ARG A 53 0.91 12.12 -12.42
N TYR A 54 0.70 11.84 -11.15
CA TYR A 54 -0.60 11.51 -10.60
C TYR A 54 -0.93 12.41 -9.40
N THR A 55 -2.14 12.97 -9.42
CA THR A 55 -2.72 13.70 -8.30
C THR A 55 -4.03 13.01 -7.92
N GLY A 56 -4.20 12.69 -6.64
CA GLY A 56 -5.33 11.91 -6.15
C GLY A 56 -4.98 11.15 -4.88
N PHE A 57 -5.31 9.86 -4.83
CA PHE A 57 -5.06 9.01 -3.67
C PHE A 57 -4.31 7.73 -4.04
N VAL A 58 -3.29 7.39 -3.26
CA VAL A 58 -2.63 6.08 -3.29
C VAL A 58 -3.18 5.24 -2.15
N TYR A 59 -3.46 3.98 -2.44
CA TYR A 59 -4.03 3.03 -1.48
C TYR A 59 -3.04 1.90 -1.18
N SER A 60 -2.80 1.63 0.09
CA SER A 60 -2.06 0.44 0.55
C SER A 60 -2.96 -0.40 1.44
N VAL A 61 -2.95 -1.72 1.24
CA VAL A 61 -3.85 -2.63 1.94
C VAL A 61 -3.07 -3.43 2.97
N MET A 62 -3.65 -3.61 4.16
CA MET A 62 -3.21 -4.57 5.16
C MET A 62 -4.30 -5.65 5.29
N LEU A 63 -3.93 -6.92 5.05
CA LEU A 63 -4.84 -8.05 5.23
C LEU A 63 -4.85 -8.50 6.69
N GLN A 64 -5.90 -9.19 7.13
CA GLN A 64 -5.94 -9.82 8.45
C GLN A 64 -4.75 -10.77 8.63
N ARG A 65 -4.20 -10.79 9.86
CA ARG A 65 -3.11 -11.68 10.22
C ARG A 65 -3.51 -13.13 9.97
N GLY A 66 -2.69 -13.83 9.20
CA GLY A 66 -2.85 -15.26 8.99
C GLY A 66 -1.88 -16.12 9.80
N ASP A 67 -1.62 -17.30 9.26
CA ASP A 67 -0.62 -18.30 9.67
C ASP A 67 0.85 -17.86 9.56
N GLY A 68 1.12 -16.60 9.20
CA GLY A 68 2.47 -16.09 8.98
C GLY A 68 3.05 -16.37 7.58
N ASN A 69 2.31 -17.00 6.67
CA ASN A 69 2.74 -17.20 5.28
C ASN A 69 2.71 -15.88 4.48
N PRO A 70 3.87 -15.37 4.02
CA PRO A 70 3.94 -14.13 3.26
C PRO A 70 3.25 -14.17 1.89
N ARG A 71 3.15 -15.34 1.24
CA ARG A 71 2.48 -15.46 -0.06
C ARG A 71 0.99 -15.13 0.02
N ALA A 72 0.39 -15.33 1.18
CA ALA A 72 -1.01 -14.99 1.41
C ALA A 72 -1.20 -13.54 1.89
N HIS A 73 -0.13 -12.73 1.90
CA HIS A 73 -0.15 -11.27 2.07
C HIS A 73 0.18 -10.55 0.75
N ALA A 74 -0.48 -10.97 -0.32
CA ALA A 74 -0.46 -10.34 -1.63
C ALA A 74 -1.90 -10.26 -2.18
N LEU A 75 -2.16 -9.26 -3.02
CA LEU A 75 -3.42 -9.11 -3.72
C LEU A 75 -3.17 -9.01 -5.22
N ARG A 76 -4.11 -9.50 -6.03
CA ARG A 76 -4.05 -9.44 -7.48
C ARG A 76 -5.01 -8.37 -7.98
N VAL A 77 -4.51 -7.44 -8.79
CA VAL A 77 -5.31 -6.45 -9.52
C VAL A 77 -5.04 -6.69 -11.00
N GLY A 78 -6.08 -7.04 -11.76
CA GLY A 78 -5.91 -7.54 -13.12
C GLY A 78 -4.94 -8.72 -13.16
N ASP A 79 -3.82 -8.56 -13.87
CA ASP A 79 -2.76 -9.58 -14.00
C ASP A 79 -1.52 -9.29 -13.16
N VAL A 80 -1.56 -8.29 -12.27
CA VAL A 80 -0.41 -7.88 -11.47
C VAL A 80 -0.67 -8.21 -10.00
N TRP A 81 0.31 -8.85 -9.36
CA TRP A 81 0.32 -9.03 -7.92
C TRP A 81 1.02 -7.85 -7.24
N GLY A 82 0.41 -7.32 -6.18
CA GLY A 82 1.01 -6.34 -5.27
C GLY A 82 1.14 -6.92 -3.86
N VAL A 83 2.23 -6.59 -3.17
CA VAL A 83 2.43 -7.01 -1.79
C VAL A 83 1.58 -6.15 -0.83
N THR A 84 0.98 -6.77 0.17
CA THR A 84 0.21 -6.05 1.20
C THR A 84 1.08 -5.67 2.39
N LEU A 85 0.70 -4.64 3.15
CA LEU A 85 1.39 -4.27 4.38
C LEU A 85 1.29 -5.38 5.44
N GLY A 86 2.31 -5.49 6.27
CA GLY A 86 2.40 -6.49 7.33
C GLY A 86 2.63 -7.91 6.81
N HIS A 87 3.26 -8.07 5.63
CA HIS A 87 3.39 -9.36 4.94
C HIS A 87 4.34 -10.38 5.58
N GLY A 88 5.06 -10.01 6.65
CA GLY A 88 5.91 -10.91 7.43
C GLY A 88 7.35 -11.07 6.95
N LEU A 89 7.75 -10.44 5.83
CA LEU A 89 9.15 -10.43 5.39
C LEU A 89 9.82 -9.14 5.85
N VAL A 90 10.56 -9.20 6.96
CA VAL A 90 11.19 -8.03 7.59
C VAL A 90 12.66 -7.83 7.20
N SER A 91 13.28 -8.83 6.58
CA SER A 91 14.69 -8.83 6.17
C SER A 91 14.95 -9.86 5.06
N GLY A 92 16.14 -9.83 4.47
CA GLY A 92 16.56 -10.72 3.39
C GLY A 92 16.67 -10.00 2.04
N ASN A 93 16.94 -10.77 0.98
CA ASN A 93 17.19 -10.24 -0.37
C ASN A 93 15.94 -10.20 -1.26
N ASP A 94 14.77 -10.55 -0.71
CA ASP A 94 13.50 -10.45 -1.44
C ASP A 94 13.11 -8.97 -1.58
N SER A 95 12.66 -8.52 -2.76
CA SER A 95 12.25 -7.12 -2.98
C SER A 95 11.11 -6.67 -2.06
N ARG A 96 10.34 -7.61 -1.49
CA ARG A 96 9.33 -7.33 -0.48
C ARG A 96 9.91 -7.06 0.90
N ALA A 97 11.12 -7.53 1.19
CA ALA A 97 11.68 -7.46 2.53
C ALA A 97 11.78 -6.02 3.02
N HIS A 98 11.07 -5.70 4.11
CA HIS A 98 11.05 -4.35 4.65
C HIS A 98 10.84 -4.37 6.16
N ALA A 99 11.77 -3.78 6.92
CA ALA A 99 11.77 -3.85 8.39
C ALA A 99 10.49 -3.31 9.06
N PHE A 100 9.94 -2.21 8.52
CA PHE A 100 8.67 -1.65 8.98
C PHE A 100 7.46 -2.26 8.24
N PHE A 101 7.31 -2.03 6.94
CA PHE A 101 6.14 -2.48 6.16
C PHE A 101 5.96 -4.00 6.09
N GLY A 102 7.00 -4.80 6.33
CA GLY A 102 6.88 -6.24 6.47
C GLY A 102 6.43 -6.69 7.87
N ASP A 103 6.59 -5.86 8.91
CA ASP A 103 6.23 -6.22 10.28
C ASP A 103 4.76 -5.89 10.56
N TYR A 104 3.93 -6.93 10.59
CA TYR A 104 2.50 -6.81 10.87
C TYR A 104 2.20 -6.04 12.16
N ARG A 105 2.95 -6.31 13.25
CA ARG A 105 2.67 -5.71 14.55
C ARG A 105 3.01 -4.23 14.56
N ARG A 106 4.12 -3.85 13.93
CA ARG A 106 4.53 -2.45 13.81
C ARG A 106 3.55 -1.64 12.98
N VAL A 107 3.13 -2.16 11.82
CA VAL A 107 2.13 -1.49 10.97
C VAL A 107 0.78 -1.37 11.69
N ALA A 108 0.30 -2.45 12.31
CA ALA A 108 -0.96 -2.42 13.05
C ALA A 108 -0.93 -1.40 14.19
N LYS A 109 0.18 -1.34 14.95
CA LYS A 109 0.35 -0.37 16.03
C LYS A 109 0.36 1.07 15.50
N ALA A 110 1.03 1.33 14.38
CA ALA A 110 1.03 2.65 13.75
C ALA A 110 -0.39 3.07 13.34
N PHE A 111 -1.14 2.20 12.68
CA PHE A 111 -2.52 2.47 12.28
C PHE A 111 -3.46 2.72 13.46
N LEU A 112 -3.32 1.97 14.55
CA LEU A 112 -4.06 2.25 15.78
C LEU A 112 -3.75 3.64 16.34
N GLY A 113 -2.49 4.06 16.29
CA GLY A 113 -2.07 5.39 16.73
C GLY A 113 -2.57 6.54 15.84
N MET A 114 -2.75 6.29 14.56
CA MET A 114 -3.27 7.26 13.58
C MET A 114 -4.80 7.40 13.61
N GLY A 115 -5.51 6.43 14.19
CA GLY A 115 -6.96 6.36 14.17
C GLY A 115 -7.48 5.65 12.91
N ILE A 116 -8.18 4.53 13.13
CA ILE A 116 -8.87 3.78 12.08
C ILE A 116 -10.34 4.20 12.11
N ASP A 117 -10.89 4.60 10.97
CA ASP A 117 -12.31 4.97 10.89
C ASP A 117 -13.24 3.75 10.94
N LYS A 118 -14.56 4.00 10.95
CA LYS A 118 -15.58 2.94 11.00
C LYS A 118 -15.58 2.02 9.77
N ALA A 119 -14.97 2.45 8.66
CA ALA A 119 -14.83 1.67 7.43
C ALA A 119 -13.50 0.90 7.37
N GLY A 120 -12.63 1.01 8.37
CA GLY A 120 -11.32 0.38 8.37
C GLY A 120 -10.27 1.17 7.57
N VAL A 121 -10.47 2.46 7.36
CA VAL A 121 -9.55 3.34 6.62
C VAL A 121 -8.73 4.18 7.59
N VAL A 122 -7.44 4.32 7.27
CA VAL A 122 -6.51 5.27 7.90
C VAL A 122 -6.07 6.27 6.84
N VAL A 123 -6.10 7.57 7.15
CA VAL A 123 -5.59 8.61 6.25
C VAL A 123 -4.15 8.94 6.63
N GLY A 124 -3.22 8.63 5.75
CA GLY A 124 -1.80 8.95 5.92
C GLY A 124 -1.41 10.23 5.20
N ALA A 125 -0.28 10.81 5.59
CA ALA A 125 0.36 11.97 4.97
C ALA A 125 1.77 11.63 4.43
N GLY A 126 2.13 10.35 4.39
CA GLY A 126 3.43 9.87 3.95
C GLY A 126 4.05 8.86 4.92
N VAL A 127 5.39 8.89 4.99
CA VAL A 127 6.20 7.95 5.77
C VAL A 127 7.12 8.70 6.72
N GLU A 128 7.29 8.17 7.93
CA GLU A 128 8.33 8.60 8.85
C GLU A 128 9.60 7.81 8.58
N ARG A 129 10.75 8.47 8.74
CA ARG A 129 12.07 7.84 8.59
C ARG A 129 12.86 8.03 9.86
N ASP A 130 13.56 6.98 10.27
CA ASP A 130 14.53 7.05 11.36
C ASP A 130 15.65 8.04 10.98
N ARG A 131 15.90 9.04 11.82
CA ARG A 131 16.82 10.14 11.49
C ARG A 131 18.27 9.69 11.33
N ARG A 132 18.65 8.56 11.93
CA ARG A 132 20.03 8.05 11.91
C ARG A 132 20.29 7.15 10.71
N THR A 133 19.30 6.38 10.29
CA THR A 133 19.43 5.34 9.26
C THR A 133 18.73 5.69 7.95
N GLY A 134 17.81 6.67 7.95
CA GLY A 134 17.00 7.05 6.78
C GLY A 134 15.94 6.01 6.38
N VAL A 135 15.87 4.88 7.07
CA VAL A 135 14.93 3.80 6.82
C VAL A 135 13.53 4.18 7.30
N VAL A 136 12.50 3.78 6.57
CA VAL A 136 11.11 4.01 6.98
C VAL A 136 10.83 3.29 8.30
N SER A 137 10.34 4.04 9.28
CA SER A 137 10.06 3.59 10.64
C SER A 137 8.60 3.75 11.05
N GLY A 138 7.79 4.45 10.25
CA GLY A 138 6.41 4.79 10.58
C GLY A 138 5.65 5.42 9.42
N ASN A 139 4.41 5.83 9.71
CA ASN A 139 3.55 6.61 8.82
C ASN A 139 3.19 7.92 9.52
N THR A 140 3.14 9.02 8.76
CA THR A 140 2.64 10.30 9.27
C THR A 140 1.13 10.35 9.12
N SER A 141 0.43 10.86 10.13
CA SER A 141 -1.00 11.21 10.03
C SER A 141 -1.16 12.69 9.67
N ASN A 142 -2.21 13.03 8.92
CA ASN A 142 -2.71 14.40 8.93
C ASN A 142 -3.52 14.57 10.22
N ASP A 143 -3.16 15.55 11.04
CA ASP A 143 -4.00 15.98 12.16
C ASP A 143 -5.20 16.73 11.57
N ILE A 144 -6.32 16.05 11.37
CA ILE A 144 -7.52 16.67 10.80
C ILE A 144 -8.28 17.38 11.92
N SER A 145 -7.76 18.54 12.32
CA SER A 145 -8.55 19.61 12.93
C SER A 145 -8.88 20.66 11.86
N ASP A 146 -9.41 20.25 10.71
CA ASP A 146 -10.14 21.19 9.87
C ASP A 146 -11.27 20.51 9.10
N THR A 147 -12.41 21.16 9.17
CA THR A 147 -13.73 20.65 8.84
C THR A 147 -14.02 21.07 7.40
N THR A 148 -13.99 20.14 6.45
CA THR A 148 -14.84 20.15 5.23
C THR A 148 -14.52 18.95 4.33
N VAL A 149 -15.10 17.80 4.66
CA VAL A 149 -15.56 16.85 3.63
C VAL A 149 -16.93 16.33 4.07
N ASN A 150 -17.91 17.22 3.96
CA ASN A 150 -19.32 16.85 3.91
C ASN A 150 -19.57 16.15 2.58
N ASN A 151 -19.54 14.83 2.58
CA ASN A 151 -20.61 13.98 2.05
C ASN A 151 -20.12 12.53 2.03
N ALA A 152 -20.63 11.75 2.99
CA ALA A 152 -20.67 10.31 2.94
C ALA A 152 -21.69 9.89 1.87
N ALA A 153 -21.30 9.99 0.60
CA ALA A 153 -22.06 9.49 -0.53
C ALA A 153 -21.13 9.29 -1.73
N ASP A 154 -20.12 8.42 -1.62
CA ASP A 154 -19.42 7.84 -2.78
C ASP A 154 -18.49 6.65 -2.47
N ILE A 155 -18.67 5.96 -1.34
CA ILE A 155 -18.03 4.64 -1.15
C ILE A 155 -19.01 3.58 -1.67
N THR A 156 -19.20 3.57 -2.98
CA THR A 156 -19.93 2.53 -3.68
C THR A 156 -19.05 1.29 -3.78
N TYR A 157 -19.49 0.18 -3.20
CA TYR A 157 -19.00 -1.14 -3.58
C TYR A 157 -19.44 -1.44 -5.02
N SER A 158 -18.63 -1.11 -6.03
CA SER A 158 -18.86 -1.57 -7.41
C SER A 158 -17.67 -1.30 -8.35
N ARG A 159 -17.36 -2.32 -9.17
CA ARG A 159 -16.67 -2.28 -10.46
C ARG A 159 -15.36 -1.47 -10.56
N TRP A 160 -14.26 -2.21 -10.59
CA TRP A 160 -13.04 -1.78 -11.25
C TRP A 160 -13.31 -1.67 -12.76
N ILE A 161 -13.27 -0.44 -13.27
CA ILE A 161 -13.44 -0.11 -14.69
C ILE A 161 -12.21 -0.64 -15.46
N SER A 162 -12.44 -1.60 -16.35
CA SER A 162 -11.68 -1.72 -17.59
C SER A 162 -12.57 -1.22 -18.72
N GLN A 163 -12.08 -0.27 -19.50
CA GLN A 163 -12.44 -0.22 -20.92
C GLN A 163 -11.49 -1.15 -21.67
#